data_AF-A0A6N7Q024-F1
#
_entry.id   AF-A0A6N7Q024-F1
#
_cell.length_a   1.000
_cell.length_b   1.000
_cell.length_c   1.000
_cell.angle_alpha   90.00
_cell.angle_beta   90.00
_cell.angle_gamma   90.00
#
_symmetry.space_group_name_H-M   'P 1'
#
loop_
_entity.id
_entity.type
_entity.pdbx_description
1 polymer ?
#
loop_
_entity_poly.entity_id
_entity_poly.type
_entity_poly.pdbx_seq_one_letter_code
_entity_poly.pdbx_strand_id
1 'polypeptide(L)'
;MHVADLGALFDAVEARLGIRPNIEGAVLSGEVLRLFHRGAGAGASAVVNVAKNALEGRGVELFGQVVYDLGFAGGVPLHFTDATAFGGRTLYLAVAEGTPNAIDDGPVVGAAVGFFAGDQARYALLEEPSGEGSCRKVEGITLDPARKTIWAVTDPDDPERPAELCEIGLEGFF
;
A
#
# COMPACT_ATOMS: atom_id res chain seq x y z
N MET A 1 17.75 8.01 17.43
CA MET A 1 16.42 7.60 16.96
C MET A 1 15.42 8.02 18.04
N HIS A 2 14.46 8.88 17.72
CA HIS A 2 13.40 9.27 18.65
C HIS A 2 12.14 8.50 18.25
N VAL A 3 11.61 7.69 19.16
CA VAL A 3 10.35 6.95 18.96
C VAL A 3 9.25 7.77 19.62
N ALA A 4 8.21 8.12 18.86
CA ALA A 4 7.03 8.80 19.37
C ALA A 4 5.86 7.81 19.38
N ASP A 5 5.08 7.83 20.45
CA ASP A 5 3.79 7.13 20.49
C ASP A 5 2.76 7.95 19.71
N LEU A 6 2.18 7.33 18.68
CA LEU A 6 1.17 7.92 17.81
C LEU A 6 -0.24 7.37 18.10
N GLY A 7 -0.50 6.88 19.31
CA GLY A 7 -1.80 6.33 19.71
C GLY A 7 -2.98 7.25 19.40
N ALA A 8 -2.87 8.56 19.68
CA ALA A 8 -3.93 9.52 19.35
C ALA A 8 -4.21 9.61 17.83
N LEU A 9 -3.18 9.48 16.99
CA LEU A 9 -3.34 9.41 15.53
C LEU A 9 -4.00 8.08 15.14
N PHE A 10 -3.57 6.97 15.72
CA PHE A 10 -4.16 5.66 15.48
C PHE A 10 -5.65 5.66 15.82
N ASP A 11 -6.03 6.13 17.01
CA ASP A 11 -7.43 6.22 17.48
C ASP A 11 -8.29 7.12 16.57
N ALA A 12 -7.73 8.25 16.10
CA ALA A 12 -8.44 9.15 15.19
C ALA A 12 -8.67 8.51 13.82
N VAL A 13 -7.68 7.75 13.31
CA VAL A 13 -7.82 7.00 12.05
C VAL A 13 -8.81 5.85 12.22
N GLU A 14 -8.79 5.14 13.35
CA GLU A 14 -9.77 4.10 13.69
C GLU A 14 -11.19 4.65 13.72
N ALA A 15 -11.41 5.74 14.46
CA ALA A 15 -12.71 6.40 14.54
C ALA A 15 -13.21 6.86 13.16
N ARG A 16 -12.30 7.27 12.28
CA ARG A 16 -12.63 7.70 10.91
C ARG A 16 -12.98 6.54 9.99
N LEU A 17 -12.22 5.46 10.04
CA LEU A 17 -12.46 4.26 9.23
C LEU A 17 -13.67 3.47 9.74
N GLY A 18 -13.99 3.57 11.03
CA GLY A 18 -15.01 2.76 11.70
C GLY A 18 -14.57 1.31 11.97
N ILE A 19 -13.30 1.01 11.76
CA ILE A 19 -12.66 -0.29 11.94
C ILE A 19 -11.22 -0.09 12.41
N ARG A 20 -10.66 -1.11 13.07
CA ARG A 20 -9.26 -1.08 13.51
C ARG A 20 -8.33 -0.92 12.30
N PRO A 21 -7.52 0.15 12.23
CA PRO A 21 -6.65 0.39 11.10
C PRO A 21 -5.56 -0.69 11.00
N ASN A 22 -5.40 -1.23 9.80
CA ASN A 22 -4.16 -1.88 9.37
C ASN A 22 -3.44 -0.93 8.40
N ILE A 23 -2.40 -0.24 8.85
CA ILE A 23 -1.70 0.79 8.06
C ILE A 23 -0.43 0.17 7.48
N GLU A 24 -0.40 -0.03 6.17
CA GLU A 24 0.73 -0.67 5.47
C GLU A 24 1.63 0.33 4.75
N GLY A 25 1.12 1.53 4.47
CA GLY A 25 1.88 2.53 3.72
C GLY A 25 1.63 3.95 4.22
N ALA A 26 2.62 4.81 4.01
CA ALA A 26 2.53 6.22 4.35
C ALA A 26 3.27 7.08 3.32
N VAL A 27 2.58 8.09 2.78
CA VAL A 27 3.17 9.04 1.82
C VAL A 27 2.96 10.47 2.29
N LEU A 28 4.06 11.19 2.50
CA LEU A 28 4.03 12.62 2.80
C LEU A 28 4.03 13.43 1.50
N SER A 29 3.01 14.26 1.30
CA SER A 29 2.88 15.18 0.16
C SER A 29 2.62 16.60 0.67
N GLY A 30 3.69 17.41 0.74
CA GLY A 30 3.64 18.72 1.38
C GLY A 30 3.31 18.60 2.86
N GLU A 31 2.20 19.22 3.28
CA GLU A 31 1.69 19.19 4.67
C GLU A 31 0.68 18.06 4.94
N VAL A 32 0.41 17.22 3.94
CA VAL A 32 -0.54 16.12 4.03
C VAL A 32 0.21 14.80 4.16
N LEU A 33 0.01 14.09 5.26
CA LEU A 33 0.38 12.69 5.40
C LEU A 33 -0.79 11.81 4.96
N ARG A 34 -0.56 10.99 3.95
CA ARG A 34 -1.52 10.00 3.44
C ARG A 34 -1.21 8.65 4.07
N LEU A 35 -2.15 8.10 4.83
CA LEU A 35 -2.03 6.80 5.49
C LEU A 35 -2.86 5.76 4.73
N PHE A 36 -2.24 4.64 4.37
CA PHE A 36 -2.82 3.61 3.52
C PHE A 36 -3.31 2.45 4.38
N HIS A 37 -4.62 2.34 4.49
CA HIS A 37 -5.28 1.24 5.15
C HIS A 37 -5.45 0.05 4.20
N ARG A 38 -4.88 -1.09 4.57
CA ARG A 38 -5.09 -2.38 3.91
C ARG A 38 -6.43 -2.98 4.30
N GLY A 39 -7.26 -3.23 3.29
CA GLY A 39 -8.49 -4.00 3.46
C GLY A 39 -8.20 -5.49 3.62
N ALA A 40 -9.25 -6.29 3.81
CA ALA A 40 -9.14 -7.73 3.86
C ALA A 40 -10.45 -8.41 3.46
N GLY A 41 -10.34 -9.49 2.69
CA GLY A 41 -11.51 -10.17 2.14
C GLY A 41 -12.39 -9.19 1.37
N ALA A 42 -13.64 -8.98 1.82
CA ALA A 42 -14.55 -8.00 1.22
C ALA A 42 -14.39 -6.57 1.77
N GLY A 43 -13.56 -6.37 2.79
CA GLY A 43 -13.26 -5.05 3.37
C GLY A 43 -12.38 -4.23 2.45
N ALA A 44 -12.76 -2.98 2.18
CA ALA A 44 -12.08 -2.16 1.19
C ALA A 44 -10.81 -1.48 1.73
N SER A 45 -9.83 -1.32 0.84
CA SER A 45 -8.67 -0.48 1.10
C SER A 45 -9.03 1.00 1.05
N ALA A 46 -8.41 1.81 1.91
CA ALA A 46 -8.70 3.23 2.02
C ALA A 46 -7.43 4.05 2.26
N VAL A 47 -7.48 5.34 1.90
CA VAL A 47 -6.45 6.32 2.25
C VAL A 47 -7.06 7.36 3.16
N VAL A 48 -6.44 7.59 4.31
CA VAL A 48 -6.81 8.66 5.25
C VAL A 48 -5.76 9.76 5.17
N ASN A 49 -6.19 10.97 4.88
CA ASN A 49 -5.32 12.14 4.78
C ASN A 49 -5.33 12.88 6.11
N VAL A 50 -4.17 13.10 6.70
CA VAL A 50 -3.98 13.78 7.98
C VAL A 50 -2.94 14.89 7.85
N ALA A 51 -2.98 15.87 8.74
CA ALA A 51 -1.93 16.88 8.81
C ALA A 51 -0.59 16.25 9.23
N LYS A 52 0.51 16.68 8.59
CA LYS A 52 1.87 16.19 8.87
C LYS A 52 2.27 16.31 10.34
N ASN A 53 1.79 17.36 11.03
CA ASN A 53 2.06 17.59 12.44
C ASN A 53 1.51 16.50 13.38
N ALA A 54 0.63 15.62 12.89
CA ALA A 54 0.17 14.45 13.64
C ALA A 54 1.34 13.50 13.99
N LEU A 55 2.40 13.46 13.17
CA LEU A 55 3.62 12.69 13.47
C LEU A 55 4.43 13.28 14.62
N GLU A 56 4.19 14.54 14.97
CA GLU A 56 4.87 15.24 16.06
C GLU A 56 4.10 15.09 17.39
N GLY A 57 3.03 14.29 17.42
CA GLY A 57 2.15 14.16 18.58
C GLY A 57 1.36 15.43 18.90
N ARG A 58 1.38 16.42 18.00
CA ARG A 58 0.52 17.60 18.07
C ARG A 58 -0.83 17.22 17.44
N GLY A 59 -1.93 17.76 17.98
CA GLY A 59 -3.30 17.28 17.75
C GLY A 59 -3.62 16.82 16.32
N VAL A 60 -4.48 15.81 16.21
CA VAL A 60 -4.76 15.11 14.96
C VAL A 60 -5.83 15.85 14.14
N GLU A 61 -5.42 16.41 13.01
CA GLU A 61 -6.33 16.99 12.02
C GLU A 61 -6.49 16.03 10.83
N LEU A 62 -7.73 15.61 10.57
CA LEU A 62 -8.08 14.76 9.44
C LEU A 62 -8.62 15.61 8.28
N PHE A 63 -7.99 15.52 7.12
CA PHE A 63 -8.45 16.22 5.91
C PHE A 63 -9.50 15.42 5.12
N GLY A 64 -9.48 14.09 5.20
CA GLY A 64 -10.34 13.28 4.35
C GLY A 64 -10.06 11.78 4.41
N GLN A 65 -10.96 11.02 3.80
CA GLN A 65 -10.79 9.59 3.53
C GLN A 65 -11.30 9.32 2.12
N VAL A 66 -10.60 8.47 1.39
CA VAL A 66 -11.05 7.93 0.11
C VAL A 66 -10.92 6.42 0.16
N VAL A 67 -12.00 5.71 -0.18
CA VAL A 67 -11.98 4.27 -0.39
C VAL A 67 -11.66 4.02 -1.85
N TYR A 68 -10.70 3.13 -2.13
CA TYR A 68 -10.30 2.82 -3.49
C TYR A 68 -10.74 1.40 -3.89
N ASP A 69 -11.28 1.28 -5.09
CA ASP A 69 -11.38 0.02 -5.79
C ASP A 69 -10.04 -0.25 -6.48
N LEU A 70 -9.33 -1.27 -6.00
CA LEU A 70 -8.01 -1.67 -6.50
C LEU A 70 -8.10 -2.83 -7.49
N GLY A 71 -9.31 -3.29 -7.80
CA GLY A 71 -9.54 -4.43 -8.69
C GLY A 71 -9.25 -5.77 -8.04
N PHE A 72 -8.91 -6.76 -8.88
CA PHE A 72 -8.84 -8.16 -8.51
C PHE A 72 -7.71 -8.87 -9.25
N ALA A 73 -7.13 -9.89 -8.62
CA ALA A 73 -6.29 -10.89 -9.28
C ALA A 73 -6.88 -12.28 -9.03
N GLY A 74 -7.11 -13.06 -10.09
CA GLY A 74 -7.73 -14.39 -9.95
C GLY A 74 -9.11 -14.38 -9.28
N GLY A 75 -9.86 -13.28 -9.34
CA GLY A 75 -11.15 -13.12 -8.66
C GLY A 75 -11.06 -12.76 -7.17
N VAL A 76 -9.85 -12.57 -6.64
CA VAL A 76 -9.60 -12.14 -5.26
C VAL A 76 -9.30 -10.64 -5.23
N PRO A 77 -9.91 -9.85 -4.33
CA PRO A 77 -9.66 -8.41 -4.23
C PRO A 77 -8.19 -8.07 -3.97
N LEU A 78 -7.72 -7.00 -4.59
CA LEU A 78 -6.42 -6.40 -4.32
C LEU A 78 -6.51 -5.44 -3.12
N HIS A 79 -5.55 -5.50 -2.21
CA HIS A 79 -5.43 -4.59 -1.07
C HIS A 79 -4.03 -3.98 -0.99
N PHE A 80 -3.94 -2.73 -0.50
CA PHE A 80 -2.67 -2.03 -0.36
C PHE A 80 -1.67 -2.82 0.50
N THR A 81 -0.41 -2.78 0.10
CA THR A 81 0.71 -3.30 0.89
C THR A 81 1.83 -2.28 1.08
N ASP A 82 1.94 -1.26 0.22
CA ASP A 82 2.76 -0.07 0.47
C ASP A 82 2.42 1.03 -0.56
N ALA A 83 2.98 2.23 -0.39
CA ALA A 83 2.91 3.31 -1.35
C ALA A 83 4.12 4.25 -1.29
N THR A 84 4.46 4.86 -2.43
CA THR A 84 5.53 5.86 -2.53
C THR A 84 5.15 7.04 -3.41
N ALA A 85 5.75 8.20 -3.14
CA ALA A 85 5.57 9.39 -3.96
C ALA A 85 6.40 9.29 -5.25
N PHE A 86 5.81 9.66 -6.38
CA PHE A 86 6.51 9.70 -7.66
C PHE A 86 5.98 10.83 -8.54
N GLY A 87 6.84 11.81 -8.89
CA GLY A 87 6.52 12.82 -9.90
C GLY A 87 5.23 13.62 -9.62
N GLY A 88 4.93 13.88 -8.34
CA GLY A 88 3.67 14.53 -7.92
C GLY A 88 2.45 13.60 -7.87
N ARG A 89 2.63 12.32 -8.18
CA ARG A 89 1.65 11.23 -8.04
C ARG A 89 2.04 10.34 -6.87
N THR A 90 1.18 9.37 -6.58
CA THR A 90 1.48 8.30 -5.64
C THR A 90 1.35 6.98 -6.37
N LEU A 91 2.41 6.18 -6.31
CA LEU A 91 2.41 4.78 -6.68
C LEU A 91 2.02 3.95 -5.46
N TYR A 92 1.36 2.83 -5.67
CA TYR A 92 1.04 1.87 -4.62
C TYR A 92 1.36 0.45 -5.08
N LEU A 93 1.68 -0.40 -4.11
CA LEU A 93 1.65 -1.85 -4.25
C LEU A 93 0.32 -2.38 -3.71
N ALA A 94 -0.15 -3.45 -4.32
CA ALA A 94 -1.27 -4.20 -3.81
C ALA A 94 -1.10 -5.69 -4.05
N VAL A 95 -1.63 -6.51 -3.15
CA VAL A 95 -1.64 -7.97 -3.27
C VAL A 95 -3.06 -8.49 -3.09
N ALA A 96 -3.34 -9.62 -3.73
CA ALA A 96 -4.58 -10.36 -3.57
C ALA A 96 -4.26 -11.64 -2.82
N GLU A 97 -4.75 -11.76 -1.58
CA GLU A 97 -4.53 -12.92 -0.72
C GLU A 97 -5.78 -13.77 -0.64
N GLY A 98 -5.64 -15.06 -0.93
CA GLY A 98 -6.72 -16.04 -1.00
C GLY A 98 -7.29 -16.43 0.37
N THR A 99 -7.59 -15.45 1.22
CA THR A 99 -8.13 -15.60 2.58
C THR A 99 -9.16 -14.51 2.84
N PRO A 100 -10.29 -14.82 3.50
CA PRO A 100 -11.24 -13.80 3.94
C PRO A 100 -10.81 -13.10 5.26
N ASN A 101 -9.72 -13.53 5.92
CA ASN A 101 -9.26 -12.99 7.20
C ASN A 101 -8.01 -12.09 7.02
N ALA A 102 -8.02 -10.88 7.60
CA ALA A 102 -6.90 -9.93 7.58
C ALA A 102 -5.68 -10.35 8.40
N ILE A 103 -5.86 -11.32 9.30
CA ILE A 103 -4.85 -11.77 10.28
C ILE A 103 -4.20 -13.09 9.83
N ASP A 104 -4.93 -13.93 9.10
CA ASP A 104 -4.42 -15.22 8.64
C ASP A 104 -3.86 -15.04 7.24
N ASP A 105 -2.55 -15.23 7.04
CA ASP A 105 -1.92 -15.14 5.73
C ASP A 105 -2.43 -16.26 4.80
N GLY A 106 -3.26 -15.86 3.83
CA GLY A 106 -3.66 -16.72 2.73
C GLY A 106 -2.58 -16.73 1.64
N PRO A 107 -2.59 -17.70 0.72
CA PRO A 107 -1.67 -17.65 -0.41
C PRO A 107 -1.93 -16.38 -1.22
N VAL A 108 -0.87 -15.63 -1.54
CA VAL A 108 -0.95 -14.56 -2.53
C VAL A 108 -1.25 -15.19 -3.89
N VAL A 109 -2.34 -14.76 -4.51
CA VAL A 109 -2.79 -15.21 -5.84
C VAL A 109 -2.51 -14.18 -6.92
N GLY A 110 -2.01 -13.01 -6.54
CA GLY A 110 -1.55 -11.99 -7.47
C GLY A 110 -1.00 -10.77 -6.76
N ALA A 111 -0.09 -10.08 -7.43
CA ALA A 111 0.45 -8.79 -7.00
C ALA A 111 0.24 -7.75 -8.11
N ALA A 112 0.19 -6.49 -7.72
CA ALA A 112 -0.06 -5.38 -8.61
C ALA A 112 0.74 -4.14 -8.19
N VAL A 113 1.06 -3.32 -9.19
CA VAL A 113 1.53 -1.95 -9.00
C VAL A 113 0.53 -1.01 -9.64
N GLY A 114 0.25 0.09 -8.97
CA GLY A 114 -0.72 1.05 -9.46
C GLY A 114 -0.40 2.49 -9.10
N PHE A 115 -1.25 3.39 -9.57
CA PHE A 115 -1.18 4.81 -9.26
C PHE A 115 -2.57 5.42 -9.13
N PHE A 116 -2.65 6.53 -8.40
CA PHE A 116 -3.88 7.32 -8.35
C PHE A 116 -3.95 8.34 -9.49
N ALA A 117 -5.11 8.40 -10.13
CA ALA A 117 -5.49 9.41 -11.12
C ALA A 117 -6.73 10.15 -10.60
N GLY A 118 -6.51 11.18 -9.77
CA GLY A 118 -7.60 11.84 -9.04
C GLY A 118 -8.12 10.96 -7.91
N ASP A 119 -9.42 10.68 -7.91
CA ASP A 119 -10.12 9.79 -6.98
C ASP A 119 -10.19 8.33 -7.44
N GLN A 120 -9.64 8.02 -8.63
CA GLN A 120 -9.59 6.67 -9.17
C GLN A 120 -8.20 6.04 -9.01
N ALA A 121 -8.17 4.72 -8.80
CA ALA A 121 -6.97 3.93 -8.85
C ALA A 121 -6.87 3.21 -10.21
N ARG A 122 -5.66 3.13 -10.76
CA ARG A 122 -5.32 2.26 -11.89
C ARG A 122 -4.22 1.32 -11.46
N TYR A 123 -4.20 0.12 -12.02
CA TYR A 123 -3.19 -0.88 -11.70
C TYR A 123 -2.81 -1.70 -12.94
N ALA A 124 -1.63 -2.31 -12.86
CA ALA A 124 -1.21 -3.43 -13.67
C ALA A 124 -0.86 -4.59 -12.74
N LEU A 125 -1.24 -5.81 -13.11
CA LEU A 125 -0.77 -6.99 -12.42
C LEU A 125 0.73 -7.16 -12.70
N LEU A 126 1.47 -7.57 -11.69
CA LEU A 126 2.89 -7.90 -11.83
C LEU A 126 3.02 -9.27 -12.48
N GLU A 127 3.96 -9.38 -13.40
CA GLU A 127 4.33 -10.62 -14.06
C GLU A 127 5.78 -10.96 -13.72
N GLU A 128 6.07 -12.24 -13.53
CA GLU A 128 7.44 -12.74 -13.49
C GLU A 128 8.09 -12.63 -14.88
N PRO A 129 9.43 -12.68 -14.99
CA PRO A 129 10.10 -12.65 -16.30
C PRO A 129 9.68 -13.76 -17.28
N SER A 130 9.07 -14.84 -16.77
CA SER A 130 8.46 -15.91 -17.58
C SER A 130 7.13 -15.53 -18.25
N GLY A 131 6.53 -14.40 -17.87
CA GLY A 131 5.20 -13.95 -18.28
C GLY A 131 4.05 -14.51 -17.44
N GLU A 132 4.35 -15.28 -16.39
CA GLU A 132 3.34 -15.75 -15.42
C GLU A 132 3.02 -14.66 -14.41
N GLY A 133 1.77 -14.60 -13.93
CA GLY A 133 1.39 -13.64 -12.89
C GLY A 133 2.18 -13.85 -11.60
N SER A 134 2.72 -12.77 -11.04
CA SER A 134 3.52 -12.82 -9.82
C SER A 134 2.63 -13.07 -8.61
N CYS A 135 3.03 -14.06 -7.79
CA CYS A 135 2.42 -14.38 -6.50
C CYS A 135 3.32 -13.94 -5.33
N ARG A 136 4.18 -12.94 -5.54
CA ARG A 136 5.06 -12.40 -4.51
C ARG A 136 4.31 -11.39 -3.66
N LYS A 137 4.31 -11.57 -2.34
CA LYS A 137 3.78 -10.58 -1.40
C LYS A 137 4.76 -9.40 -1.33
N VAL A 138 4.53 -8.38 -2.15
CA VAL A 138 5.38 -7.18 -2.23
C VAL A 138 4.86 -6.13 -1.26
N GLU A 139 5.69 -5.67 -0.31
CA GLU A 139 5.25 -4.83 0.83
C GLU A 139 6.16 -3.62 1.10
N GLY A 140 7.20 -3.42 0.30
CA GLY A 140 7.97 -2.18 0.34
C GLY A 140 8.20 -1.66 -1.06
N ILE A 141 8.05 -0.36 -1.29
CA ILE A 141 8.24 0.25 -2.61
C ILE A 141 9.06 1.54 -2.56
N THR A 142 10.00 1.64 -3.49
CA THR A 142 10.62 2.91 -3.84
C THR A 142 10.88 3.00 -5.33
N LEU A 143 11.15 4.21 -5.83
CA LEU A 143 11.49 4.43 -7.21
C LEU A 143 12.91 4.98 -7.31
N ASP A 144 13.69 4.44 -8.24
CA ASP A 144 14.90 5.08 -8.75
C ASP A 144 14.52 5.95 -9.97
N PRO A 145 14.42 7.29 -9.81
CA PRO A 145 14.04 8.17 -10.90
C PRO A 145 15.10 8.26 -12.02
N ALA A 146 16.37 7.97 -11.72
CA ALA A 146 17.43 8.00 -12.71
C ALA A 146 17.35 6.79 -13.65
N ARG A 147 16.97 5.62 -13.09
CA ARG A 147 16.79 4.38 -13.86
C ARG A 147 15.38 4.19 -14.40
N LYS A 148 14.41 4.97 -13.89
CA LYS A 148 12.97 4.75 -14.13
C LYS A 148 12.51 3.36 -13.69
N THR A 149 13.11 2.87 -12.60
CA THR A 149 12.91 1.52 -12.07
C THR A 149 12.21 1.60 -10.72
N ILE A 150 11.23 0.73 -10.51
CA ILE A 150 10.67 0.50 -9.18
C ILE A 150 11.48 -0.59 -8.49
N TRP A 151 11.90 -0.32 -7.26
CA TRP A 151 12.44 -1.33 -6.36
C TRP A 151 11.33 -1.73 -5.39
N ALA A 152 11.10 -3.03 -5.27
CA ALA A 152 10.18 -3.58 -4.29
C ALA A 152 10.87 -4.60 -3.40
N VAL A 153 10.44 -4.71 -2.15
CA VAL A 153 10.83 -5.82 -1.26
C VAL A 153 9.62 -6.68 -0.97
N THR A 154 9.87 -7.98 -0.81
CA THR A 154 8.83 -8.95 -0.46
C THR A 154 8.81 -9.22 1.04
N ASP A 155 7.64 -9.55 1.58
CA ASP A 155 7.48 -10.17 2.89
C ASP A 155 6.85 -11.56 2.70
N PRO A 156 7.61 -12.66 2.80
CA PRO A 156 7.06 -13.99 2.57
C PRO A 156 6.21 -14.53 3.73
N ASP A 157 6.01 -13.78 4.82
CA ASP A 157 5.37 -14.21 6.07
C ASP A 157 6.02 -15.45 6.72
N ASP A 158 7.25 -15.75 6.32
CA ASP A 158 8.03 -16.88 6.82
C ASP A 158 9.37 -16.34 7.35
N PRO A 159 9.61 -16.40 8.67
CA PRO A 159 10.84 -15.88 9.27
C PRO A 159 12.10 -16.64 8.79
N GLU A 160 11.95 -17.83 8.23
CA GLU A 160 13.05 -18.63 7.66
C GLU A 160 13.29 -18.34 6.18
N ARG A 161 12.37 -17.62 5.51
CA ARG A 161 12.52 -17.22 4.11
C ARG A 161 12.99 -15.77 4.02
N PRO A 162 14.13 -15.48 3.36
CA PRO A 162 14.59 -14.11 3.22
C PRO A 162 13.67 -13.31 2.31
N ALA A 163 13.49 -12.04 2.66
CA ALA A 163 12.92 -11.03 1.76
C ALA A 163 13.76 -10.91 0.49
N GLU A 164 13.08 -10.86 -0.65
CA GLU A 164 13.69 -10.67 -1.97
C GLU A 164 13.58 -9.19 -2.38
N LEU A 165 14.68 -8.61 -2.85
CA LEU A 165 14.69 -7.33 -3.56
C LEU A 165 14.34 -7.57 -5.03
N CYS A 166 13.22 -7.00 -5.48
CA CYS A 166 12.69 -7.13 -6.82
C CYS A 166 12.89 -5.82 -7.59
N GLU A 167 13.25 -5.95 -8.87
CA GLU A 167 13.19 -4.87 -9.85
C GLU A 167 11.89 -5.01 -10.64
N ILE A 168 11.06 -3.96 -10.62
CA ILE A 168 9.82 -3.90 -11.40
C ILE A 168 10.03 -2.92 -12.55
N GLY A 169 10.06 -3.46 -13.76
CA GLY A 169 10.03 -2.69 -15.00
C GLY A 169 8.59 -2.25 -15.30
N LEU A 170 8.42 -0.97 -15.65
CA LEU A 170 7.13 -0.45 -16.13
C LEU A 170 7.22 -0.19 -17.63
N GLU A 171 6.38 -0.86 -18.42
CA GLU A 171 6.21 -0.57 -19.85
C GLU A 171 5.02 0.37 -20.06
N GLY A 172 5.18 1.37 -20.94
CA GLY A 172 4.12 2.35 -21.25
C GLY A 172 3.80 3.35 -20.14
N PHE A 173 4.58 3.33 -19.05
CA PHE A 173 4.66 4.37 -18.05
C PHE A 173 5.86 5.27 -18.40
N PHE A 174 5.77 6.58 -18.15
CA PHE A 174 6.69 7.66 -18.58
C PHE A 174 6.47 8.23 -19.99
#